data_AF-A0A0F8SII5-F1
#
_entry.id   AF-A0A0F8SII5-F1
#
_cell.length_a   1.000
_cell.length_b   1.000
_cell.length_c   1.000
_cell.angle_alpha   90.00
_cell.angle_beta   90.00
_cell.angle_gamma   90.00
#
_symmetry.space_group_name_H-M   'P 1'
#
loop_
_entity.id
_entity.type
_entity.pdbx_description
1 polymer ?
#
loop_
_entity_poly.entity_id
_entity_poly.type
_entity_poly.pdbx_seq_one_letter_code
_entity_poly.pdbx_strand_id
1 'polypeptide(L)' 'MQTIAGQHPFVNGNKRTGIATAIMILRNEGYRLTVDDNNDFIVAVATPEKNLSVEHIVDWVRENSVFEVIRELQSMNKKL' A
#
# COMPACT_ATOMS: atom_id res chain seq x y z
N MET A 1 3.23 -2.06 -5.81
CA MET A 1 2.31 -0.95 -6.17
C MET A 1 2.45 -0.52 -7.63
N GLN A 2 3.64 -0.07 -8.07
CA GLN A 2 3.91 0.39 -9.45
C GLN A 2 3.36 -0.53 -10.54
N THR A 3 3.68 -1.83 -10.49
CA THR A 3 3.23 -2.80 -11.50
C THR A 3 1.71 -2.88 -11.57
N ILE A 4 1.02 -3.03 -10.45
CA ILE A 4 -0.43 -3.20 -10.42
C ILE A 4 -1.16 -1.91 -10.83
N ALA A 5 -0.73 -0.76 -10.32
CA ALA A 5 -1.41 0.50 -10.57
C ALA A 5 -1.07 1.11 -11.93
N GLY A 6 0.20 1.05 -12.35
CA GLY A 6 0.71 1.73 -13.54
C GLY A 6 0.79 0.87 -14.81
N GLN A 7 0.78 -0.46 -14.72
CA GLN A 7 0.75 -1.33 -15.92
C GLN A 7 -0.66 -1.82 -16.29
N HIS A 8 -1.66 -1.41 -15.50
CA HIS A 8 -3.07 -1.69 -15.75
C HIS A 8 -3.43 -3.17 -16.11
N PRO A 9 -2.98 -4.17 -15.33
CA PRO A 9 -3.23 -5.59 -15.64
C PRO A 9 -4.70 -6.01 -15.55
N PHE A 10 -5.57 -5.22 -14.90
CA PHE A 10 -6.99 -5.51 -14.76
C PHE A 10 -7.85 -4.57 -15.60
N VAL A 11 -9.02 -5.06 -16.04
CA VAL A 11 -10.06 -4.25 -16.73
C VAL A 11 -10.47 -3.04 -15.89
N ASN A 12 -10.55 -3.18 -14.58
CA ASN A 12 -10.82 -2.10 -13.63
C ASN A 12 -10.18 -2.41 -12.28
N GLY A 13 -10.04 -1.40 -11.43
CA GLY A 13 -9.62 -1.57 -10.04
C GLY A 13 -8.11 -1.60 -9.82
N ASN A 14 -7.30 -1.30 -10.83
CA ASN A 14 -5.84 -1.26 -10.75
C ASN A 14 -5.33 -0.42 -9.57
N LYS A 15 -5.86 0.80 -9.38
CA LYS A 15 -5.49 1.69 -8.27
C LYS A 15 -5.82 1.08 -6.90
N ARG A 16 -7.07 0.64 -6.72
CA ARG A 16 -7.57 0.01 -5.49
C ARG A 16 -6.77 -1.24 -5.14
N THR A 17 -6.48 -2.07 -6.14
CA THR A 17 -5.71 -3.31 -5.97
C THR A 17 -4.25 -3.00 -5.63
N GLY A 18 -3.65 -1.98 -6.26
CA GLY A 18 -2.28 -1.55 -5.98
C GLY A 18 -2.11 -1.06 -4.53
N ILE A 19 -3.04 -0.24 -4.03
CA ILE A 19 -3.08 0.22 -2.63
C ILE A 19 -3.36 -0.96 -1.68
N ALA A 20 -4.40 -1.76 -1.94
CA ALA A 20 -4.77 -2.88 -1.07
C ALA A 20 -3.64 -3.90 -0.91
N THR A 21 -2.91 -4.17 -2.00
CA THR A 21 -1.74 -5.06 -1.97
C THR A 21 -0.62 -4.49 -1.09
N ALA A 22 -0.33 -3.18 -1.22
CA ALA A 22 0.67 -2.52 -0.38
C ALA A 22 0.27 -2.54 1.10
N ILE A 23 -1.00 -2.24 1.39
CA ILE A 23 -1.58 -2.31 2.74
C ILE A 23 -1.40 -3.72 3.33
N MET A 24 -1.73 -4.78 2.59
CA MET A 24 -1.63 -6.14 3.13
C MET A 24 -0.19 -6.60 3.37
N ILE A 25 0.73 -6.28 2.47
CA ILE A 25 2.15 -6.60 2.66
C ILE A 25 2.68 -5.90 3.92
N LEU A 26 2.42 -4.59 4.05
CA LEU A 26 2.88 -3.82 5.21
C LEU A 26 2.26 -4.31 6.52
N ARG A 27 0.96 -4.65 6.50
CA ARG A 27 0.28 -5.22 7.68
C ARG A 27 0.91 -6.54 8.11
N ASN A 28 1.29 -7.42 7.18
CA ASN A 28 1.96 -8.66 7.54
C ASN A 28 3.27 -8.42 8.32
N GLU A 29 3.96 -7.30 8.02
CA GLU A 29 5.19 -6.89 8.68
C GLU A 29 4.95 -5.97 9.90
N GLY A 30 3.71 -5.80 10.34
CA GLY A 30 3.36 -4.96 11.50
C GLY A 30 3.37 -3.46 11.20
N TYR A 31 3.20 -3.05 9.94
CA TYR A 31 3.07 -1.66 9.54
C TYR A 31 1.66 -1.33 9.09
N ARG A 32 1.18 -0.14 9.46
CA ARG A 32 -0.02 0.47 8.90
C ARG A 32 0.38 1.55 7.91
N LEU A 33 -0.08 1.40 6.67
CA LEU A 33 -0.02 2.47 5.68
C LEU A 33 -1.16 3.47 5.95
N THR A 34 -0.80 4.72 6.11
CA THR A 34 -1.71 5.86 6.29
C THR A 34 -1.92 6.47 4.92
N VAL A 35 -3.08 6.18 4.32
CA VAL A 35 -3.48 6.78 3.05
C VAL A 35 -4.50 7.85 3.36
N ASP A 36 -4.35 9.05 2.80
CA ASP A 36 -5.44 10.02 2.81
C ASP A 36 -6.61 9.52 1.93
N ASP A 37 -7.82 10.00 2.21
CA ASP A 37 -8.98 9.66 1.40
C ASP A 37 -8.84 10.15 -0.06
N ASN A 38 -7.99 11.16 -0.27
CA ASN A 38 -7.79 11.79 -1.57
C ASN A 38 -7.00 10.90 -2.55
N ASN A 39 -6.26 9.89 -2.09
CA ASN A 39 -5.62 8.87 -2.95
C ASN A 39 -4.75 9.48 -4.09
N ASP A 40 -4.30 10.73 -3.94
CA ASP A 40 -3.64 11.48 -5.01
C ASP A 40 -2.34 10.79 -5.45
N PHE A 41 -1.65 10.16 -4.51
CA PHE A 41 -0.43 9.41 -4.80
C PHE A 41 -0.69 8.18 -5.67
N ILE A 42 -1.70 7.36 -5.37
CA ILE A 42 -1.99 6.18 -6.20
C ILE A 42 -2.51 6.57 -7.58
N VAL A 43 -3.18 7.72 -7.69
CA VAL A 43 -3.53 8.30 -8.98
C VAL A 43 -2.25 8.66 -9.75
N ALA A 44 -1.29 9.33 -9.13
CA ALA A 44 -0.02 9.66 -9.76
C ALA A 44 0.78 8.41 -10.20
N VAL A 45 0.78 7.34 -9.40
CA VAL A 45 1.41 6.05 -9.75
C VAL A 45 0.70 5.38 -10.94
N ALA A 46 -0.61 5.59 -11.07
CA ALA A 46 -1.41 5.05 -12.17
C ALA A 46 -1.44 5.95 -13.42
N THR A 47 -0.73 7.08 -13.42
CA THR A 47 -0.67 8.04 -14.54
C THR A 47 0.67 7.86 -15.26
N PRO A 48 0.71 7.26 -16.47
CA PRO A 48 1.95 6.96 -17.18
C PRO A 48 2.85 8.18 -17.39
N GLU A 49 2.27 9.36 -17.66
CA GLU A 49 3.00 10.60 -17.92
C GLU A 49 3.79 11.09 -16.71
N LYS A 50 3.46 10.62 -15.50
CA LYS A 50 4.16 11.00 -14.27
C LYS A 50 5.48 10.24 -14.08
N ASN A 51 5.67 9.10 -14.76
CA ASN A 51 6.91 8.30 -14.73
C ASN A 51 7.53 8.19 -13.34
N LEU A 52 6.72 7.90 -12.31
CA LEU A 52 7.22 7.77 -10.94
C LEU A 52 8.19 6.59 -10.85
N SER A 53 9.40 6.88 -10.39
CA SER A 53 10.41 5.87 -10.11
C SER A 53 9.99 4.97 -8.95
N VAL A 54 10.59 3.79 -8.88
CA VAL A 54 10.36 2.86 -7.77
C VAL A 54 10.81 3.49 -6.45
N GLU A 55 11.91 4.24 -6.49
CA GLU A 55 12.51 4.92 -5.35
C GLU A 55 11.53 5.93 -4.74
N HIS A 56 10.88 6.77 -5.55
CA HIS A 56 9.85 7.69 -5.06
C HIS A 56 8.66 6.96 -4.42
N ILE A 57 8.28 5.79 -4.95
CA ILE A 57 7.22 4.98 -4.36
C ILE A 57 7.66 4.38 -3.03
N VAL A 58 8.91 3.94 -2.92
CA VAL A 58 9.48 3.43 -1.67
C VAL A 58 9.52 4.53 -0.61
N ASP A 59 9.98 5.72 -0.97
CA ASP A 59 10.07 6.86 -0.04
C ASP A 59 8.68 7.27 0.45
N TRP A 60 7.71 7.40 -0.46
CA TRP A 60 6.33 7.69 -0.07
C TRP A 60 5.77 6.61 0.87
N VAL A 61 6.00 5.32 0.59
CA VAL A 61 5.53 4.24 1.46
C VAL A 61 6.15 4.35 2.85
N ARG A 62 7.46 4.67 2.96
CA ARG A 62 8.15 4.82 4.25
C ARG A 62 7.61 5.99 5.05
N GLU A 63 7.45 7.14 4.41
CA GLU A 63 6.93 8.36 5.04
C GLU A 63 5.49 8.22 5.52
N ASN A 64 4.70 7.38 4.84
CA ASN A 64 3.29 7.19 5.13
C ASN A 64 2.99 5.90 5.90
N SER A 65 4.00 5.16 6.36
CA SER A 65 3.80 3.93 7.14
C SER A 65 4.28 4.11 8.58
N VAL A 66 3.50 3.60 9.53
CA VAL A 66 3.85 3.58 10.94
C VAL A 66 3.84 2.15 11.46
N PHE A 67 4.79 1.81 12.33
CA PHE A 67 4.78 0.52 13.00
C PHE A 67 3.56 0.45 13.94
N GLU A 68 2.75 -0.58 13.79
CA GLU A 68 1.56 -0.84 14.59
C GLU A 68 1.62 -2.28 15.10
N VAL A 69 1.65 -2.44 16.43
CA VAL A 69 1.54 -3.75 17.06
C VAL A 69 0.13 -4.29 16.79
N ILE A 70 0.04 -5.25 15.87
CA ILE A 70 -1.22 -5.93 15.56
C ILE A 70 -1.62 -6.76 16.78
N ARG A 71 -2.67 -6.30 17.48
CA ARG A 71 -3.19 -6.95 18.70
C ARG A 71 -3.82 -8.33 18.45
N GLU A 72 -4.02 -8.73 17.20
CA GLU A 72 -4.63 -10.02 16.86
C GLU A 72 -3.77 -11.21 17.34
N LEU A 73 -2.44 -11.11 17.33
CA LEU A 73 -1.55 -12.16 17.84
C LEU A 73 -1.67 -12.37 19.36
N GLN A 74 -2.01 -11.32 20.12
CA GLN A 74 -2.29 -11.45 21.56
C GLN A 74 -3.62 -12.18 21.84
N SER A 75 -4.59 -12.10 20.91
CA SER A 75 -5.87 -12.80 21.04
C SER A 75 -5.79 -14.29 20.73
N MET A 76 -4.85 -14.70 19.86
CA MET A 76 -4.60 -16.10 19.52
C MET A 76 -3.78 -16.82 20.62
N ASN A 77 -2.78 -16.17 21.20
CA ASN A 77 -1.97 -16.74 22.30
C ASN A 77 -2.70 -16.83 23.65
N LYS A 78 -3.88 -16.22 23.78
CA LYS A 78 -4.69 -16.28 25.01
C LYS A 78 -5.73 -17.42 25.00
N LYS A 79 -5.79 -18.20 23.91
CA LYS A 79 -6.72 -19.32 23.70
C LYS A 79 -6.04 -20.71 23.71
N LEU A 80 -4.76 -20.78 24.04
CA LEU A 80 -4.00 -22.00 24.32
C LEU A 80 -3.68 -22.04 25.82
#